data_AF-A0A161WQK1-F1
#
_entry.id   AF-A0A161WQK1-F1
#
_cell.length_a   1.000
_cell.length_b   1.000
_cell.length_c   1.000
_cell.angle_alpha   90.00
_cell.angle_beta   90.00
_cell.angle_gamma   90.00
#
_symmetry.space_group_name_H-M   'P 1'
#
loop_
_entity.id
_entity.type
_entity.pdbx_description
1 polymer ?
#
loop_
_entity_poly.entity_id
_entity_poly.type
_entity_poly.pdbx_seq_one_letter_code
_entity_poly.pdbx_strand_id
1 'polypeptide(L)'
;MRKQRKRHPRASNKSKRKTSGSSKNNAESSNVVDVDDYHYDDVIVIDFPALCPKSDRKSRFIICVDDDNDGVDVECEESSGKLKDQWEKAFSRRKLEEEKAQELLLLQKKKDAESSLLQDIERRQKQRIEEVRGTQKQDEDILNLKEELRAKVKSDLSKLELTCRDMASVLSGLGIQVKGGANEVRVATKRALLSFHPDRAFQSDIRQQVEAEEKFKLINRMKEKFA
;
A
#
# COMPACT_ATOMS: atom_id res chain seq x y z
N MET A 1 52.14 -53.78 8.06
CA MET A 1 51.23 -54.76 7.42
C MET A 1 49.77 -54.38 7.68
N ARG A 2 48.86 -54.73 6.75
CA ARG A 2 47.40 -54.42 6.64
C ARG A 2 47.08 -53.07 5.96
N LYS A 3 46.92 -53.05 4.62
CA LYS A 3 45.69 -53.30 3.78
C LYS A 3 44.66 -52.16 3.91
N GLN A 4 44.59 -51.23 2.95
CA GLN A 4 43.84 -51.22 1.66
C GLN A 4 42.36 -50.79 1.73
N ARG A 5 42.10 -49.65 1.04
CA ARG A 5 40.99 -49.27 0.12
C ARG A 5 39.54 -49.15 0.62
N LYS A 6 38.89 -48.04 0.23
CA LYS A 6 37.61 -47.94 -0.56
C LYS A 6 37.17 -46.46 -0.64
N ARG A 7 37.36 -45.77 -1.78
CA ARG A 7 36.40 -45.47 -2.86
C ARG A 7 35.06 -44.83 -2.44
N HIS A 8 34.83 -43.61 -2.96
CA HIS A 8 33.56 -42.88 -3.07
C HIS A 8 32.49 -43.63 -3.88
N PRO A 9 31.21 -43.22 -3.75
CA PRO A 9 30.62 -42.45 -4.86
C PRO A 9 29.71 -41.27 -4.44
N ARG A 10 29.57 -40.34 -5.40
CA ARG A 10 28.58 -39.24 -5.50
C ARG A 10 27.15 -39.78 -5.46
N ALA A 11 26.24 -39.04 -4.83
CA ALA A 11 24.81 -39.12 -5.08
C ALA A 11 24.30 -37.76 -5.56
N SER A 12 24.00 -37.68 -6.86
CA SER A 12 23.14 -36.67 -7.45
C SER A 12 21.71 -37.23 -7.45
N ASN A 13 20.73 -36.49 -6.95
CA ASN A 13 19.33 -36.77 -7.26
C ASN A 13 18.63 -35.48 -7.71
N LYS A 14 18.38 -35.45 -9.02
CA LYS A 14 17.50 -34.52 -9.72
C LYS A 14 16.07 -34.87 -9.33
N SER A 15 15.34 -33.95 -8.70
CA SER A 15 13.89 -34.06 -8.55
C SER A 15 13.23 -33.47 -9.80
N LYS A 16 12.79 -34.36 -10.70
CA LYS A 16 11.80 -34.05 -11.74
C LYS A 16 10.44 -34.46 -11.19
N ARG A 17 9.51 -33.50 -11.05
CA ARG A 17 8.07 -33.79 -11.10
C ARG A 17 7.46 -33.04 -12.26
N LYS A 18 7.08 -33.81 -13.28
CA LYS A 18 6.08 -33.49 -14.29
C LYS A 18 4.72 -33.83 -13.68
N THR A 19 3.76 -32.91 -13.76
CA THR A 19 2.34 -33.25 -13.89
C THR A 19 1.75 -32.36 -14.97
N SER A 20 1.08 -33.03 -15.90
CA SER A 20 0.36 -32.56 -17.07
C SER A 20 -1.09 -32.19 -16.74
N GLY A 21 -1.66 -31.28 -17.53
CA GLY A 21 -3.11 -30.99 -17.59
C GLY A 21 -3.33 -29.47 -17.67
N SER A 22 -3.22 -28.84 -18.84
CA SER A 22 -4.25 -28.75 -19.88
C SER A 22 -5.56 -28.13 -19.40
N SER A 23 -5.74 -26.83 -19.60
CA SER A 23 -6.99 -26.27 -20.14
C SER A 23 -6.90 -24.77 -20.41
N LYS A 24 -7.17 -24.45 -21.68
CA LYS A 24 -8.06 -23.38 -22.16
C LYS A 24 -7.62 -21.93 -21.92
N ASN A 25 -6.92 -21.43 -22.94
CA ASN A 25 -7.23 -20.23 -23.70
C ASN A 25 -8.40 -19.40 -23.12
N ASN A 26 -8.08 -18.28 -22.50
CA ASN A 26 -8.84 -17.05 -22.69
C ASN A 26 -7.81 -15.99 -23.03
N ALA A 27 -7.76 -15.64 -24.31
CA ALA A 27 -7.21 -14.37 -24.73
C ALA A 27 -8.17 -13.30 -24.20
N GLU A 28 -7.97 -12.89 -22.95
CA GLU A 28 -8.40 -11.56 -22.57
C GLU A 28 -7.33 -10.64 -23.15
N SER A 29 -7.69 -10.04 -24.28
CA SER A 29 -7.10 -8.80 -24.75
C SER A 29 -6.96 -7.86 -23.55
N SER A 30 -5.78 -7.81 -22.96
CA SER A 30 -5.38 -6.65 -22.17
C SER A 30 -5.30 -5.52 -23.18
N ASN A 31 -6.42 -4.83 -23.38
CA ASN A 31 -6.44 -3.55 -24.05
C ASN A 31 -5.53 -2.66 -23.21
N VAL A 32 -4.29 -2.52 -23.66
CA VAL A 32 -3.40 -1.45 -23.22
C VAL A 32 -4.05 -0.20 -23.77
N VAL A 33 -4.92 0.41 -22.96
CA VAL A 33 -5.34 1.77 -23.23
C VAL A 33 -4.13 2.61 -22.84
N ASP A 34 -3.40 3.08 -23.84
CA ASP A 34 -2.57 4.29 -23.67
C ASP A 34 -3.55 5.38 -23.24
N VAL A 35 -3.67 5.57 -21.93
CA VAL A 35 -4.45 6.68 -21.39
C VAL A 35 -3.52 7.87 -21.43
N ASP A 36 -3.66 8.66 -22.49
CA ASP A 36 -3.07 9.99 -22.57
C ASP A 36 -3.40 10.79 -21.31
N ASP A 37 -2.38 11.49 -20.86
CA ASP A 37 -2.24 12.26 -19.62
C ASP A 37 -3.23 13.43 -19.49
N TYR A 38 -4.55 13.21 -19.38
CA TYR A 38 -5.47 14.30 -18.99
C TYR A 38 -6.69 13.83 -18.16
N HIS A 39 -6.74 14.30 -16.91
CA HIS A 39 -7.88 14.31 -15.96
C HIS A 39 -8.44 12.95 -15.48
N TYR A 40 -7.87 12.44 -14.38
CA TYR A 40 -8.50 11.39 -13.58
C TYR A 40 -9.25 12.01 -12.39
N ASP A 41 -10.44 12.55 -12.62
CA ASP A 41 -11.36 12.92 -11.54
C ASP A 41 -12.41 11.84 -11.23
N ASP A 42 -12.54 10.79 -12.07
CA ASP A 42 -13.69 9.87 -11.99
C ASP A 42 -13.33 8.37 -11.88
N VAL A 43 -12.42 8.00 -10.97
CA VAL A 43 -12.26 6.58 -10.57
C VAL A 43 -13.20 6.28 -9.40
N ILE A 44 -14.40 5.76 -9.70
CA ILE A 44 -15.39 5.36 -8.71
C ILE A 44 -15.13 3.90 -8.30
N VAL A 45 -14.67 3.68 -7.07
CA VAL A 45 -14.60 2.35 -6.44
C VAL A 45 -15.86 2.16 -5.59
N ILE A 46 -16.73 1.23 -5.99
CA ILE A 46 -17.99 0.93 -5.28
C ILE A 46 -17.78 -0.27 -4.35
N ASP A 47 -17.81 -0.04 -3.04
CA ASP A 47 -17.87 -1.09 -2.02
C ASP A 47 -19.29 -1.22 -1.45
N PHE A 48 -19.82 -2.46 -1.42
CA PHE A 48 -21.13 -2.78 -0.85
C PHE A 48 -21.02 -3.17 0.64
N PRO A 49 -21.71 -2.49 1.58
CA PRO A 49 -21.68 -2.87 2.98
C PRO A 49 -22.63 -4.03 3.30
N ALA A 50 -22.13 -5.01 4.07
CA ALA A 50 -22.89 -6.14 4.59
C ALA A 50 -23.90 -5.71 5.66
N LEU A 51 -25.16 -6.08 5.47
CA LEU A 51 -26.27 -5.82 6.40
C LEU A 51 -26.24 -6.82 7.57
N CYS A 52 -26.24 -6.34 8.81
CA CYS A 52 -26.51 -7.13 10.01
C CYS A 52 -27.88 -6.76 10.61
N PRO A 53 -28.82 -7.70 10.79
CA PRO A 53 -30.08 -7.43 11.48
C PRO A 53 -29.88 -7.55 13.01
N LYS A 54 -30.38 -6.58 13.77
CA LYS A 54 -30.53 -6.71 15.24
C LYS A 54 -32.01 -6.70 15.61
N SER A 55 -32.31 -7.62 16.53
CA SER A 55 -33.59 -8.20 16.91
C SER A 55 -34.50 -7.31 17.78
N ASP A 56 -35.80 -7.48 17.57
CA ASP A 56 -36.92 -6.96 18.36
C ASP A 56 -36.90 -7.39 19.83
N ARG A 57 -37.24 -6.47 20.74
CA ARG A 57 -37.69 -6.78 22.11
C ARG A 57 -39.05 -6.13 22.37
N LYS A 58 -40.08 -6.99 22.47
CA LYS A 58 -41.45 -6.67 22.88
C LYS A 58 -41.49 -6.17 24.34
N SER A 59 -42.01 -4.98 24.56
CA SER A 59 -42.39 -4.46 25.88
C SER A 59 -43.85 -4.78 26.18
N ARG A 60 -44.11 -5.37 27.36
CA ARG A 60 -45.44 -5.66 27.91
C ARG A 60 -45.93 -4.42 28.67
N PHE A 61 -47.08 -3.86 28.29
CA PHE A 61 -47.83 -2.91 29.11
C PHE A 61 -48.77 -3.67 30.05
N ILE A 62 -48.78 -3.30 31.33
CA ILE A 62 -49.80 -3.68 32.32
C ILE A 62 -50.63 -2.42 32.58
N ILE A 63 -51.94 -2.49 32.31
CA ILE A 63 -52.91 -1.45 32.65
C ILE A 63 -53.70 -2.00 33.84
N CYS A 64 -53.60 -1.35 34.99
CA CYS A 64 -54.46 -1.61 36.15
C CYS A 64 -55.75 -0.83 35.95
N VAL A 65 -56.90 -1.52 36.04
CA VAL A 65 -58.22 -0.90 36.07
C VAL A 65 -58.68 -0.97 37.53
N ASP A 66 -58.74 0.18 38.19
CA ASP A 66 -59.45 0.33 39.46
C ASP A 66 -60.91 0.64 39.12
N ASP A 67 -61.74 -0.36 39.41
CA ASP A 67 -63.21 -0.29 39.43
C ASP A 67 -63.64 0.40 40.73
N ASP A 68 -64.86 0.93 40.76
CA ASP A 68 -65.52 1.68 41.84
C ASP A 68 -65.45 3.22 41.72
N ASN A 69 -66.38 3.80 40.95
CA ASN A 69 -67.04 5.03 41.42
C ASN A 69 -68.49 5.12 40.93
N ASP A 70 -69.36 5.31 41.91
CA ASP A 70 -70.81 5.28 41.81
C ASP A 70 -71.37 6.59 41.25
N GLY A 71 -72.38 6.42 40.40
CA GLY A 71 -73.44 7.34 39.97
C GLY A 71 -73.36 8.83 40.27
N VAL A 72 -73.50 9.63 39.21
CA VAL A 72 -74.65 10.53 39.05
C VAL A 72 -74.92 10.70 37.54
N ASP A 73 -76.10 10.29 37.07
CA ASP A 73 -76.61 10.66 35.74
C ASP A 73 -76.96 12.16 35.76
N VAL A 74 -76.06 12.96 35.20
CA VAL A 74 -76.37 14.33 34.77
C VAL A 74 -76.45 14.30 33.26
N GLU A 75 -77.68 14.33 32.72
CA GLU A 75 -77.94 14.63 31.33
C GLU A 75 -77.32 16.00 30.98
N CYS A 76 -76.16 15.98 30.35
CA CYS A 76 -75.50 17.15 29.75
C CYS A 76 -75.15 16.82 28.30
N GLU A 77 -76.17 16.46 27.52
CA GLU A 77 -75.97 15.86 26.19
C GLU A 77 -75.51 16.84 25.10
N GLU A 78 -75.64 18.15 25.28
CA GLU A 78 -75.24 19.12 24.23
C GLU A 78 -73.84 19.75 24.42
N SER A 79 -73.24 19.62 25.61
CA SER A 79 -71.90 20.14 25.92
C SER A 79 -70.81 19.07 25.79
N SER A 80 -71.18 17.80 25.99
CA SER A 80 -70.28 16.64 25.92
C SER A 80 -69.76 16.37 24.49
N GLY A 81 -70.62 16.50 23.48
CA GLY A 81 -70.24 16.30 22.07
C GLY A 81 -69.20 17.31 21.58
N LYS A 82 -69.37 18.60 21.94
CA LYS A 82 -68.44 19.67 21.55
C LYS A 82 -67.06 19.52 22.17
N LEU A 83 -66.98 18.98 23.39
CA LEU A 83 -65.72 18.69 24.07
C LEU A 83 -65.04 17.50 23.40
N LYS A 84 -65.78 16.41 23.16
CA LYS A 84 -65.29 15.20 22.47
C LYS A 84 -64.73 15.50 21.08
N ASP A 85 -65.45 16.28 20.28
CA ASP A 85 -64.99 16.71 18.95
C ASP A 85 -63.71 17.56 19.01
N GLN A 86 -63.57 18.40 20.04
CA GLN A 86 -62.36 19.21 20.24
C GLN A 86 -61.17 18.33 20.62
N TRP A 87 -61.36 17.34 21.49
CA TRP A 87 -60.33 16.35 21.82
C TRP A 87 -59.94 15.51 20.63
N GLU A 88 -60.91 15.04 19.83
CA GLU A 88 -60.64 14.23 18.64
C GLU A 88 -59.90 15.05 17.57
N LYS A 89 -60.27 16.31 17.37
CA LYS A 89 -59.53 17.25 16.51
C LYS A 89 -58.12 17.53 17.03
N ALA A 90 -57.95 17.75 18.33
CA ALA A 90 -56.64 18.00 18.93
C ALA A 90 -55.73 16.76 18.86
N PHE A 91 -56.29 15.58 19.13
CA PHE A 91 -55.61 14.29 19.04
C PHE A 91 -55.18 13.99 17.61
N SER A 92 -56.08 14.21 16.64
CA SER A 92 -55.77 14.03 15.21
C SER A 92 -54.67 14.98 14.74
N ARG A 93 -54.71 16.25 15.16
CA ARG A 93 -53.65 17.23 14.86
C ARG A 93 -52.31 16.82 15.45
N ARG A 94 -52.29 16.45 16.73
CA ARG A 94 -51.08 16.01 17.42
C ARG A 94 -50.46 14.78 16.76
N LYS A 95 -51.27 13.81 16.37
CA LYS A 95 -50.80 12.59 15.69
C LYS A 95 -50.15 12.92 14.33
N LEU A 96 -50.75 13.84 13.57
CA LEU A 96 -50.19 14.30 12.29
C LEU A 96 -48.88 15.09 12.47
N GLU A 97 -48.79 15.91 13.51
CA GLU A 97 -47.56 16.65 13.85
C GLU A 97 -46.43 15.71 14.28
N GLU A 98 -46.74 14.69 15.09
CA GLU A 98 -45.77 13.67 15.49
C GLU A 98 -45.27 12.85 14.29
N GLU A 99 -46.15 12.47 13.36
CA GLU A 99 -45.77 11.76 12.13
C GLU A 99 -44.85 12.61 11.24
N LYS A 100 -45.18 13.89 11.01
CA LYS A 100 -44.33 14.82 10.27
C LYS A 100 -42.97 15.03 10.93
N ALA A 101 -42.95 15.14 12.27
CA ALA A 101 -41.70 15.28 13.02
C ALA A 101 -40.82 14.02 12.89
N GLN A 102 -41.42 12.82 12.91
CA GLN A 102 -40.71 11.57 12.69
C GLN A 102 -40.15 11.48 11.26
N GLU A 103 -40.93 11.88 10.25
CA GLU A 103 -40.49 11.88 8.86
C GLU A 103 -39.30 12.83 8.63
N LEU A 104 -39.37 14.05 9.18
CA LEU A 104 -38.27 15.02 9.11
C LEU A 104 -37.00 14.50 9.79
N LEU A 105 -37.15 13.85 10.95
CA LEU A 105 -36.01 13.28 11.68
C LEU A 105 -35.36 12.13 10.90
N LEU A 106 -36.14 11.26 10.26
CA LEU A 106 -35.60 10.20 9.41
C LEU A 106 -34.89 10.76 8.18
N LEU A 107 -35.46 11.79 7.54
CA LEU A 107 -34.85 12.46 6.41
C LEU A 107 -33.52 13.13 6.80
N GLN A 108 -33.47 13.78 7.96
CA GLN A 108 -32.25 14.38 8.49
C GLN A 108 -31.18 13.31 8.76
N LYS A 109 -31.53 12.20 9.42
CA LYS A 109 -30.59 11.10 9.66
C LYS A 109 -30.00 10.52 8.38
N LYS A 110 -30.80 10.41 7.31
CA LYS A 110 -30.30 9.98 5.98
C LYS A 110 -29.30 10.99 5.42
N LYS A 111 -29.62 12.28 5.45
CA LYS A 111 -28.72 13.35 4.98
C LYS A 111 -27.41 13.39 5.76
N ASP A 112 -27.47 13.23 7.08
CA ASP A 112 -26.28 13.23 7.94
C ASP A 112 -25.40 12.00 7.65
N ALA A 113 -26.01 10.83 7.45
CA ALA A 113 -25.30 9.61 7.08
C ALA A 113 -24.66 9.72 5.69
N GLU A 114 -25.38 10.27 4.70
CA GLU A 114 -24.88 10.51 3.35
C GLU A 114 -23.73 11.53 3.35
N SER A 115 -23.87 12.64 4.09
CA SER A 115 -22.82 13.64 4.23
C SER A 115 -21.58 13.07 4.91
N SER A 116 -21.76 12.27 5.97
CA SER A 116 -20.67 11.58 6.65
C SER A 116 -19.94 10.61 5.72
N LEU A 117 -20.67 9.86 4.88
CA LEU A 117 -20.09 8.94 3.91
C LEU A 117 -19.29 9.67 2.83
N LEU A 118 -19.83 10.76 2.27
CA LEU A 118 -19.12 11.57 1.27
C LEU A 118 -17.81 12.13 1.83
N GLN A 119 -17.83 12.64 3.06
CA GLN A 119 -16.61 13.11 3.72
C GLN A 119 -15.61 11.99 3.99
N ASP A 120 -16.07 10.78 4.33
CA ASP A 120 -15.19 9.63 4.53
C ASP A 120 -14.51 9.20 3.23
N ILE A 121 -15.26 9.15 2.12
CA ILE A 121 -14.74 8.83 0.80
C ILE A 121 -13.71 9.87 0.35
N GLU A 122 -14.04 11.16 0.45
CA GLU A 122 -13.15 12.25 0.07
C GLU A 122 -11.85 12.22 0.90
N ARG A 123 -11.96 11.97 2.21
CA ARG A 123 -10.79 11.85 3.09
C ARG A 123 -9.88 10.71 2.65
N ARG A 124 -10.43 9.53 2.34
CA ARG A 124 -9.65 8.38 1.87
C ARG A 124 -9.06 8.59 0.49
N GLN A 125 -9.77 9.26 -0.41
CA GLN A 125 -9.25 9.64 -1.73
C GLN A 125 -8.05 10.56 -1.58
N LYS A 126 -8.18 11.64 -0.80
CA LYS A 126 -7.09 12.57 -0.50
C LYS A 126 -5.89 11.86 0.13
N GLN A 127 -6.12 10.99 1.10
CA GLN A 127 -5.06 10.23 1.75
C GLN A 127 -4.29 9.35 0.76
N ARG A 128 -4.99 8.58 -0.09
CA ARG A 128 -4.35 7.71 -1.08
C ARG A 128 -3.53 8.51 -2.10
N ILE A 129 -4.04 9.64 -2.56
CA ILE A 129 -3.32 10.52 -3.50
C ILE A 129 -2.06 11.08 -2.84
N GLU A 130 -2.15 11.52 -1.58
CA GLU A 130 -1.00 12.06 -0.86
C GLU A 130 0.07 10.99 -0.59
N GLU A 131 -0.33 9.75 -0.24
CA GLU A 131 0.60 8.63 -0.08
C GLU A 131 1.34 8.32 -1.39
N VAL A 132 0.62 8.25 -2.52
CA VAL A 132 1.23 8.03 -3.84
C VAL A 132 2.17 9.18 -4.21
N ARG A 133 1.72 10.44 -4.08
CA ARG A 133 2.57 11.61 -4.36
C ARG A 133 3.81 11.66 -3.47
N GLY A 134 3.65 11.31 -2.19
CA GLY A 134 4.75 11.23 -1.23
C GLY A 134 5.79 10.19 -1.63
N THR A 135 5.37 8.97 -1.98
CA THR A 135 6.29 7.91 -2.43
C THR A 135 6.99 8.27 -3.74
N GLN A 136 6.26 8.82 -4.73
CA GLN A 136 6.84 9.28 -5.98
C GLN A 136 7.91 10.35 -5.78
N LYS A 137 7.62 11.34 -4.92
CA LYS A 137 8.58 12.39 -4.59
C LYS A 137 9.83 11.83 -3.90
N GLN A 138 9.66 10.88 -2.97
CA GLN A 138 10.79 10.22 -2.31
C GLN A 138 11.64 9.43 -3.30
N ASP A 139 11.03 8.71 -4.24
CA ASP A 139 11.73 7.97 -5.28
C ASP A 139 12.51 8.92 -6.22
N GLU A 140 11.92 10.05 -6.58
CA GLU A 140 12.57 11.11 -7.36
C GLU A 140 13.78 11.70 -6.61
N ASP A 141 13.63 12.05 -5.33
CA ASP A 141 14.72 12.57 -4.49
C ASP A 141 15.87 11.54 -4.37
N ILE A 142 15.54 10.26 -4.23
CA ILE A 142 16.53 9.16 -4.20
C ILE A 142 17.25 9.04 -5.55
N LEU A 143 16.53 9.18 -6.66
CA LEU A 143 17.11 9.14 -8.01
C LEU A 143 18.05 10.32 -8.24
N ASN A 144 17.63 11.54 -7.90
CA ASN A 144 18.42 12.75 -8.03
C ASN A 144 19.70 12.66 -7.19
N LEU A 145 19.59 12.22 -5.93
CA LEU A 145 20.76 12.01 -5.07
C LEU A 145 21.72 10.96 -5.65
N LYS A 146 21.20 9.86 -6.20
CA LYS A 146 22.03 8.86 -6.90
C LYS A 146 22.75 9.46 -8.09
N GLU A 147 22.11 10.33 -8.86
CA GLU A 147 22.71 10.98 -10.02
C GLU A 147 23.83 11.96 -9.64
N GLU A 148 23.61 12.80 -8.63
CA GLU A 148 24.66 13.70 -8.11
C GLU A 148 25.88 12.91 -7.63
N LEU A 149 25.64 11.83 -6.88
CA LEU A 149 26.70 10.95 -6.40
C LEU A 149 27.41 10.26 -7.56
N ARG A 150 26.69 9.82 -8.59
CA ARG A 150 27.29 9.22 -9.81
C ARG A 150 28.20 10.23 -10.50
N ALA A 151 27.76 11.48 -10.68
CA ALA A 151 28.56 12.52 -11.31
C ALA A 151 29.85 12.80 -10.52
N LYS A 152 29.74 12.93 -9.19
CA LYS A 152 30.89 13.16 -8.32
C LYS A 152 31.88 11.99 -8.37
N VAL A 153 31.40 10.76 -8.20
CA VAL A 153 32.25 9.56 -8.23
C VAL A 153 32.91 9.40 -9.59
N LYS A 154 32.19 9.59 -10.70
CA LYS A 154 32.78 9.54 -12.06
C LYS A 154 33.88 10.57 -12.24
N SER A 155 33.69 11.80 -11.74
CA SER A 155 34.72 12.84 -11.79
C SER A 155 35.98 12.43 -11.04
N ASP A 156 35.83 11.89 -9.82
CA ASP A 156 36.95 11.45 -9.00
C ASP A 156 37.67 10.23 -9.59
N LEU A 157 36.91 9.26 -10.14
CA LEU A 157 37.47 8.10 -10.83
C LEU A 157 38.16 8.48 -12.14
N SER A 158 37.65 9.48 -12.88
CA SER A 158 38.31 9.99 -14.08
C SER A 158 39.64 10.65 -13.76
N LYS A 159 39.74 11.42 -12.67
CA LYS A 159 41.01 11.98 -12.19
C LYS A 159 41.98 10.88 -11.77
N LEU A 160 41.48 9.84 -11.10
CA LEU A 160 42.29 8.68 -10.75
C LEU A 160 42.81 7.95 -11.99
N GLU A 161 41.96 7.75 -13.00
CA GLU A 161 42.32 7.10 -14.26
C GLU A 161 43.41 7.88 -15.01
N LEU A 162 43.34 9.20 -15.05
CA LEU A 162 44.35 10.06 -15.71
C LEU A 162 45.70 10.08 -14.98
N THR A 163 45.70 9.87 -13.66
CA THR A 163 46.93 9.92 -12.84
C THR A 163 47.63 8.55 -12.76
N CYS A 164 46.89 7.45 -12.92
CA CYS A 164 47.40 6.09 -12.80
C CYS A 164 47.99 5.57 -14.12
N ARG A 165 49.23 5.09 -14.08
CA ARG A 165 49.93 4.53 -15.27
C ARG A 165 49.73 3.03 -15.46
N ASP A 166 49.40 2.32 -14.39
CA ASP A 166 49.27 0.87 -14.35
C ASP A 166 48.11 0.41 -13.45
N MET A 167 47.78 -0.87 -13.55
CA MET A 167 46.71 -1.47 -12.76
C MET A 167 46.99 -1.44 -11.24
N ALA A 168 48.26 -1.51 -10.83
CA ALA A 168 48.63 -1.46 -9.41
C ALA A 168 48.32 -0.09 -8.79
N SER A 169 48.60 1.00 -9.51
CA SER A 169 48.29 2.37 -9.06
C SER A 169 46.78 2.58 -8.92
N VAL A 170 45.98 2.08 -9.87
CA VAL A 170 44.51 2.14 -9.80
C VAL A 170 44.00 1.43 -8.55
N LEU A 171 44.44 0.19 -8.33
CA LEU A 171 44.02 -0.59 -7.16
C LEU A 171 44.42 0.10 -5.86
N SER A 172 45.63 0.65 -5.78
CA SER A 172 46.09 1.40 -4.60
C SER A 172 45.24 2.66 -4.37
N GLY A 173 44.91 3.41 -5.42
CA GLY A 173 44.05 4.60 -5.33
C GLY A 173 42.60 4.27 -4.94
N LEU A 174 42.16 3.04 -5.18
CA LEU A 174 40.88 2.51 -4.69
C LEU A 174 40.96 1.93 -3.26
N GLY A 175 42.11 2.03 -2.61
CA GLY A 175 42.34 1.54 -1.24
C GLY A 175 42.73 0.07 -1.14
N ILE A 176 43.14 -0.57 -2.24
CA ILE A 176 43.52 -1.98 -2.29
C ILE A 176 45.04 -2.09 -2.37
N GLN A 177 45.66 -2.55 -1.29
CA GLN A 177 47.10 -2.75 -1.25
C GLN A 177 47.58 -3.83 -2.22
N VAL A 178 48.65 -3.50 -2.94
CA VAL A 178 49.42 -4.38 -3.84
C VAL A 178 50.90 -4.22 -3.47
N LYS A 179 51.58 -5.29 -3.05
CA LYS A 179 53.00 -5.29 -2.65
C LYS A 179 53.98 -5.43 -3.82
N GLY A 180 53.49 -5.78 -5.02
CA GLY A 180 54.22 -5.74 -6.28
C GLY A 180 54.18 -7.06 -7.05
N GLY A 181 54.29 -6.98 -8.38
CA GLY A 181 54.36 -8.15 -9.27
C GLY A 181 53.02 -8.57 -9.90
N ALA A 182 53.09 -9.14 -11.10
CA ALA A 182 51.91 -9.40 -11.95
C ALA A 182 50.87 -10.33 -11.32
N ASN A 183 51.31 -11.37 -10.60
CA ASN A 183 50.38 -12.29 -9.93
C ASN A 183 49.63 -11.63 -8.78
N GLU A 184 50.28 -10.75 -8.02
CA GLU A 184 49.62 -10.04 -6.93
C GLU A 184 48.62 -9.03 -7.46
N VAL A 185 48.98 -8.28 -8.52
CA VAL A 185 48.03 -7.39 -9.22
C VAL A 185 46.78 -8.16 -9.62
N ARG A 186 46.92 -9.35 -10.24
CA ARG A 186 45.77 -10.19 -10.63
C ARG A 186 44.92 -10.64 -9.44
N VAL A 187 45.53 -11.01 -8.31
CA VAL A 187 44.81 -11.40 -7.10
C VAL A 187 44.09 -10.19 -6.50
N ALA A 188 44.75 -9.04 -6.44
CA ALA A 188 44.19 -7.80 -5.95
C ALA A 188 43.04 -7.30 -6.83
N THR A 189 43.13 -7.41 -8.16
CA THR A 189 42.04 -7.12 -9.10
C THR A 189 40.82 -8.00 -8.81
N LYS A 190 41.01 -9.31 -8.61
CA LYS A 190 39.90 -10.21 -8.25
C LYS A 190 39.28 -9.83 -6.91
N ARG A 191 40.11 -9.51 -5.91
CA ARG A 191 39.64 -9.02 -4.61
C ARG A 191 38.82 -7.74 -4.76
N ALA A 192 39.28 -6.79 -5.59
CA ALA A 192 38.61 -5.54 -5.87
C ALA A 192 37.22 -5.73 -6.47
N LEU A 193 37.12 -6.58 -7.50
CA LEU A 193 35.85 -6.91 -8.15
C LEU A 193 34.85 -7.54 -7.18
N LEU A 194 35.32 -8.35 -6.24
CA LEU A 194 34.47 -8.93 -5.21
C LEU A 194 34.07 -7.92 -4.12
N SER A 195 34.96 -6.98 -3.77
CA SER A 195 34.66 -5.94 -2.77
C SER A 195 33.66 -4.91 -3.30
N PHE A 196 33.77 -4.53 -4.57
CA PHE A 196 32.92 -3.52 -5.21
C PHE A 196 31.77 -4.13 -6.03
N HIS A 197 31.36 -5.37 -5.75
CA HIS A 197 30.28 -6.00 -6.50
C HIS A 197 28.92 -5.33 -6.17
N PRO A 198 28.08 -5.00 -7.18
CA PRO A 198 26.76 -4.42 -6.96
C PRO A 198 25.90 -5.20 -5.97
N ASP A 199 25.83 -6.53 -6.11
CA ASP A 199 25.05 -7.41 -5.21
C ASP A 199 25.48 -7.34 -3.73
N ARG A 200 26.74 -6.98 -3.43
CA ARG A 200 27.19 -6.80 -2.05
C ARG A 200 26.87 -5.41 -1.50
N ALA A 201 26.77 -4.42 -2.38
CA ALA A 201 26.46 -3.06 -2.01
C ALA A 201 24.94 -2.79 -1.96
N PHE A 202 24.08 -3.65 -2.50
CA PHE A 202 22.63 -3.42 -2.55
C PHE A 202 21.96 -3.13 -1.19
N GLN A 203 22.46 -3.72 -0.10
CA GLN A 203 21.96 -3.45 1.26
C GLN A 203 22.67 -2.28 1.97
N SER A 204 23.67 -1.69 1.32
CA SER A 204 24.43 -0.56 1.86
C SER A 204 23.77 0.77 1.52
N ASP A 205 24.30 1.84 2.11
CA ASP A 205 23.89 3.22 1.86
C ASP A 205 23.94 3.58 0.35
N ILE A 206 23.07 4.50 -0.09
CA ILE A 206 22.93 4.93 -1.49
C ILE A 206 24.29 5.36 -2.07
N ARG A 207 25.07 6.06 -1.27
CA ARG A 207 26.43 6.50 -1.64
C ARG A 207 27.37 5.33 -1.87
N GLN A 208 27.33 4.32 -1.03
CA GLN A 208 28.18 3.13 -1.15
C GLN A 208 27.77 2.27 -2.34
N GLN A 209 26.47 2.16 -2.63
CA GLN A 209 25.96 1.50 -3.84
C GLN A 209 26.55 2.12 -5.11
N VAL A 210 26.40 3.44 -5.25
CA VAL A 210 26.90 4.19 -6.42
C VAL A 210 28.42 4.09 -6.52
N GLU A 211 29.14 4.25 -5.40
CA GLU A 211 30.59 4.10 -5.39
C GLU A 211 31.05 2.72 -5.83
N ALA A 212 30.42 1.66 -5.32
CA ALA A 212 30.78 0.29 -5.68
C ALA A 212 30.54 0.04 -7.18
N GLU A 213 29.39 0.46 -7.71
CA GLU A 213 29.06 0.31 -9.14
C GLU A 213 30.09 0.99 -10.05
N GLU A 214 30.43 2.25 -9.78
CA GLU A 214 31.35 3.00 -10.62
C GLU A 214 32.82 2.53 -10.45
N LYS A 215 33.24 2.16 -9.24
CA LYS A 215 34.56 1.53 -9.01
C LYS A 215 34.68 0.19 -9.73
N PHE A 216 33.62 -0.63 -9.73
CA PHE A 216 33.57 -1.90 -10.45
C PHE A 216 33.72 -1.70 -11.97
N LYS A 217 32.99 -0.73 -12.53
CA LYS A 217 33.12 -0.35 -13.95
C LYS A 217 34.54 0.09 -14.29
N LEU A 218 35.16 0.94 -13.46
CA LEU A 218 36.54 1.38 -13.67
C LEU A 218 37.51 0.20 -13.64
N ILE A 219 37.40 -0.70 -12.66
CA ILE A 219 38.31 -1.85 -12.53
C ILE A 219 38.25 -2.75 -13.76
N ASN A 220 37.05 -3.05 -14.29
CA ASN A 220 36.93 -3.85 -15.51
C ASN A 220 37.54 -3.14 -16.72
N ARG A 221 37.28 -1.84 -16.88
CA ARG A 221 37.86 -1.03 -17.94
C ARG A 221 39.40 -1.02 -17.88
N MET A 222 39.98 -0.80 -16.70
CA MET A 222 41.44 -0.79 -16.52
C MET A 222 42.05 -2.18 -16.68
N LYS A 223 41.35 -3.22 -16.22
CA LYS A 223 41.75 -4.61 -16.45
C LYS A 223 41.84 -4.92 -17.93
N GLU A 224 40.92 -4.46 -18.76
CA GLU A 224 40.96 -4.64 -20.22
C GLU A 224 42.08 -3.81 -20.87
N LYS A 225 42.31 -2.59 -20.40
CA LYS A 225 43.39 -1.72 -20.90
C LYS A 225 44.80 -2.25 -20.62
N PHE A 226 45.00 -2.91 -19.48
CA PHE A 226 46.29 -3.48 -19.07
C PHE A 226 46.32 -5.02 -19.16
N ALA A 227 45.39 -5.62 -19.89
CA ALA A 227 45.35 -7.06 -20.16
C ALA A 227 46.47 -7.54 -21.09
#